data_AF-A0A973PH91-F1
#
_entry.id   AF-A0A973PH91-F1
#
_cell.length_a   1.000
_cell.length_b   1.000
_cell.length_c   1.000
_cell.angle_alpha   90.00
_cell.angle_beta   90.00
_cell.angle_gamma   90.00
#
_symmetry.space_group_name_H-M   'P 1'
#
loop_
_entity.id
_entity.type
_entity.pdbx_description
1 polymer ?
#
loop_
_entity_poly.entity_id
_entity_poly.type
_entity_poly.pdbx_seq_one_letter_code
_entity_poly.pdbx_strand_id
1 'polypeptide(L)' 'DNVGRGGDDTLFALAAGHVQFGVKRGRRAVSIVPVAE' A
#
# COMPACT_ATOMS: atom_id res chain seq x y z
N ASP A 1 -0.52 -5.06 1.08
CA ASP A 1 -1.86 -5.25 1.64
C ASP A 1 -2.58 -3.90 1.50
N ASN A 2 -3.75 -3.88 0.85
CA ASN A 2 -4.56 -2.68 0.54
C ASN A 2 -4.01 -1.65 -0.47
N VAL A 3 -3.12 -2.08 -1.38
CA VAL A 3 -2.58 -1.23 -2.46
C VAL A 3 -2.80 -1.92 -3.80
N GLY A 4 -3.37 -1.19 -4.75
CA GLY A 4 -3.49 -1.57 -6.16
C GLY A 4 -2.37 -0.98 -7.00
N ARG A 5 -2.13 -1.55 -8.20
CA ARG A 5 -1.18 -1.04 -9.20
C ARG A 5 -1.94 -0.80 -10.50
N GLY A 6 -1.86 0.43 -11.01
CA GLY A 6 -2.39 0.83 -12.31
C GLY A 6 -1.60 0.21 -13.46
N GLY A 7 -2.12 0.30 -14.68
CA GLY A 7 -1.44 -0.19 -15.87
C GLY A 7 -0.15 0.58 -16.22
N ASP A 8 -0.03 1.80 -15.71
CA ASP A 8 1.13 2.69 -15.80
C ASP A 8 2.10 2.56 -14.61
N ASP A 9 1.89 1.55 -13.75
CA ASP A 9 2.63 1.31 -12.51
C ASP A 9 2.36 2.28 -11.36
N THR A 10 1.43 3.21 -11.51
CA THR A 10 1.00 4.08 -10.41
C THR A 10 0.34 3.24 -9.31
N LEU A 11 0.78 3.44 -8.06
CA LEU A 11 0.17 2.76 -6.90
C LEU A 11 -1.00 3.59 -6.36
N PHE A 12 -2.10 2.93 -6.00
CA PHE A 12 -3.27 3.57 -5.40
C PHE A 12 -3.82 2.78 -4.22
N ALA A 13 -4.48 3.47 -3.29
CA ALA A 13 -5.08 2.85 -2.11
C ALA A 13 -6.39 2.13 -2.48
N LEU A 14 -6.58 0.93 -1.94
CA LEU A 14 -7.84 0.17 -2.07
C LEU A 14 -8.75 0.34 -0.85
N ALA A 15 -8.24 0.93 0.23
CA ALA A 15 -8.95 1.20 1.47
C ALA A 15 -8.44 2.50 2.09
N ALA A 16 -9.27 3.14 2.92
CA ALA A 16 -8.85 4.27 3.74
C ALA A 16 -7.92 3.82 4.86
N GLY A 17 -6.95 4.66 5.23
CA GLY A 17 -5.95 4.32 6.23
C GLY A 17 -4.70 5.20 6.18
N HIS A 18 -3.69 4.78 6.92
CA HIS A 18 -2.36 5.39 6.91
C HIS A 18 -1.41 4.61 6.00
N VAL A 19 -0.57 5.34 5.27
CA VAL A 19 0.48 4.74 4.45
C VAL A 19 1.60 4.20 5.35
N GLN A 20 2.00 2.96 5.10
CA GLN A 20 3.19 2.36 5.70
C GLN A 20 4.17 1.94 4.60
N PHE A 21 5.38 2.47 4.68
CA PHE A 21 6.51 2.03 3.87
C PHE A 21 7.24 0.86 4.55
N GLY A 22 7.73 -0.10 3.77
CA GLY A 22 8.46 -1.23 4.32
C GLY A 22 9.23 -2.03 3.27
N VAL A 23 9.72 -3.19 3.69
CA VAL A 23 10.43 -4.15 2.83
C VAL A 23 9.76 -5.51 2.95
N LYS A 24 9.38 -6.11 1.80
CA LYS A 24 8.79 -7.46 1.74
C LYS A 24 9.60 -8.28 0.75
N ARG A 25 10.18 -9.40 1.22
CA ARG A 25 11.04 -10.30 0.41
C ARG A 25 12.17 -9.53 -0.31
N GLY A 26 12.82 -8.60 0.39
CA GLY A 26 13.93 -7.80 -0.15
C GLY A 26 13.53 -6.66 -1.12
N ARG A 27 12.23 -6.44 -1.36
CA ARG A 27 11.73 -5.35 -2.21
C ARG A 27 11.06 -4.27 -1.39
N ARG A 28 11.26 -3.00 -1.76
CA ARG A 28 10.51 -1.87 -1.21
C ARG A 28 9.02 -2.08 -1.49
N ALA A 29 8.20 -2.00 -0.46
CA ALA A 29 6.76 -2.22 -0.53
C ALA A 29 6.00 -1.11 0.20
N VAL A 30 4.78 -0.86 -0.26
CA VAL A 30 3.84 0.06 0.36
C VAL A 30 2.59 -0.71 0.77
N SER A 31 2.05 -0.40 1.94
CA SER A 31 0.78 -0.94 2.45
C SER A 31 -0.06 0.18 3.05
N ILE A 32 -1.37 -0.02 3.09
CA ILE A 32 -2.29 0.86 3.81
C ILE A 32 -2.78 0.15 5.07
N VAL A 33 -2.51 0.74 6.23
CA VAL A 33 -2.99 0.29 7.54
C VAL A 33 -4.32 0.96 7.81
N PRO A 34 -5.44 0.23 7.96
CA PRO A 34 -6.73 0.81 8.28
C PRO A 34 -6.66 1.63 9.58
N VAL A 35 -7.33 2.79 9.61
CA VAL A 35 -7.56 3.50 10.86
C VAL A 35 -8.58 2.68 11.65
N ALA A 36 -8.27 2.33 12.91
CA ALA A 36 -9.30 1.79 13.78
C ALA A 36 -10.37 2.88 14.00
N GLU A 37 -11.65 2.53 13.89
CA GLU A 37 -12.73 3.38 14.38
C GLU A 37 -12.61 3.64 15.89
#